data_AF-A0A6M8W476-F1
#
_entry.id   AF-A0A6M8W476-F1
#
_cell.length_a   1.000
_cell.length_b   1.000
_cell.length_c   1.000
_cell.angle_alpha   90.00
_cell.angle_beta   90.00
_cell.angle_gamma   90.00
#
_symmetry.space_group_name_H-M   'P 1'
#
loop_
_entity.id
_entity.type
_entity.pdbx_description
1 polymer ?
#
loop_
_entity_poly.entity_id
_entity_poly.type
_entity_poly.pdbx_seq_one_letter_code
_entity_poly.pdbx_strand_id
1 'polypeptide(L)'
;MRNTVAAAASGETVGEVFQFTLDAPVTVGRQQSAMLPIIAGDIEGRRVSIFNQNDGLTHPMRGVEITNDTGLQLMPGPIAVYDGTSYAGDAQIGHVSRSDERLLAYAVDLDVDARVEPGSTSTVQKLSIVRGMLRQQMIEQNSATYFFESHDQFRDRTVIVEHAKYNGWDLVDSPKPEEVAGDLYRFELELEPGAKGELSVTQRRTRYESIALLNYDVNSLMRYSRDGKVSRAVVDAFREAQRLQSRVQDSERTLGQLVVERNEIGQDQNRIRSNMDSIDRNSDLYARYMQKLAEQETRLEQIVESIRTTTAERDARQQELQEYLNNLNVD
;
A
#
# COMPACT_ATOMS: atom_id res chain seq x y z
N MET A 1 -1.14 5.41 -61.15
CA MET A 1 -0.73 6.76 -60.74
C MET A 1 -1.42 7.05 -59.40
N ARG A 2 -0.66 7.09 -58.30
CA ARG A 2 -1.17 7.55 -57.00
C ARG A 2 -1.24 9.08 -57.09
N ASN A 3 -2.43 9.65 -57.12
CA ASN A 3 -2.58 11.08 -56.85
C ASN A 3 -2.41 11.26 -55.34
N THR A 4 -1.20 11.60 -54.92
CA THR A 4 -0.96 12.08 -53.56
C THR A 4 -1.58 13.46 -53.44
N VAL A 5 -2.51 13.62 -52.50
CA VAL A 5 -3.08 14.92 -52.15
C VAL A 5 -2.06 15.62 -51.25
N ALA A 6 -1.60 16.81 -51.65
CA ALA A 6 -0.61 17.56 -50.87
C ALA A 6 -1.28 18.32 -49.72
N ALA A 7 -0.58 18.45 -48.58
CA ALA A 7 -1.01 19.31 -47.48
C ALA A 7 -1.21 20.73 -48.01
N ALA A 8 -2.33 21.35 -47.65
CA ALA A 8 -2.71 22.63 -48.21
C ALA A 8 -2.66 23.75 -47.19
N ALA A 9 -2.14 23.56 -45.96
CA ALA A 9 -2.26 24.53 -44.87
C ALA A 9 -1.02 24.70 -43.99
N SER A 10 -0.87 25.92 -43.45
CA SER A 10 0.04 26.31 -42.37
C SER A 10 -0.75 26.69 -41.10
N GLY A 11 -0.22 26.37 -39.92
CA GLY A 11 -0.89 26.58 -38.63
C GLY A 11 -0.23 27.68 -37.78
N GLU A 12 -1.04 28.60 -37.26
CA GLU A 12 -0.65 29.62 -36.27
C GLU A 12 -1.44 29.44 -34.97
N THR A 13 -0.79 29.70 -33.83
CA THR A 13 -1.45 29.72 -32.51
C THR A 13 -1.94 31.14 -32.22
N VAL A 14 -3.25 31.35 -32.20
CA VAL A 14 -3.85 32.65 -31.86
C VAL A 14 -4.74 32.48 -30.62
N GLY A 15 -4.18 32.68 -29.43
CA GLY A 15 -4.91 32.53 -28.16
C GLY A 15 -5.31 31.07 -27.86
N GLU A 16 -6.55 30.83 -27.43
CA GLU A 16 -7.14 29.50 -27.15
C GLU A 16 -7.68 28.76 -28.39
N VAL A 17 -7.48 29.29 -29.61
CA VAL A 17 -8.05 28.73 -30.84
C VAL A 17 -6.94 28.35 -31.83
N PHE A 18 -7.10 27.20 -32.48
CA PHE A 18 -6.22 26.74 -33.56
C PHE A 18 -6.80 27.11 -34.92
N GLN A 19 -6.02 27.83 -35.73
CA GLN A 19 -6.37 28.17 -37.10
C GLN A 19 -5.40 27.49 -38.06
N PHE A 20 -5.94 26.78 -39.05
CA PHE A 20 -5.20 26.32 -40.22
C PHE A 20 -5.52 27.25 -41.38
N THR A 21 -4.49 27.91 -41.93
CA THR A 21 -4.61 28.77 -43.09
C THR A 21 -4.15 28.00 -44.30
N LEU A 22 -5.01 27.89 -45.32
CA LEU A 22 -4.62 27.20 -46.54
C LEU A 22 -3.57 28.02 -47.31
N ASP A 23 -2.46 27.40 -47.71
CA ASP A 23 -1.37 28.01 -48.47
C ASP A 23 -1.82 28.44 -49.88
N ALA A 24 -2.82 27.75 -50.45
CA ALA A 24 -3.45 28.09 -51.71
C ALA A 24 -4.97 28.30 -51.55
N PRO A 25 -5.55 29.34 -52.17
CA PRO A 25 -6.97 29.59 -52.11
C PRO A 25 -7.77 28.49 -52.83
N VAL A 26 -8.87 28.05 -52.21
CA VAL A 26 -9.77 27.03 -52.76
C VAL A 26 -11.11 27.63 -53.12
N THR A 27 -11.60 27.37 -54.33
CA THR A 27 -12.94 27.77 -54.78
C THR A 27 -13.90 26.59 -54.67
N VAL A 28 -14.99 26.74 -53.89
CA VAL A 28 -16.06 25.74 -53.78
C VAL A 28 -17.32 26.29 -54.47
N GLY A 29 -17.82 25.56 -55.48
CA GLY A 29 -18.99 25.98 -56.24
C GLY A 29 -20.29 25.91 -55.44
N ARG A 30 -21.34 26.58 -55.94
CA ARG A 30 -22.67 26.53 -55.33
C ARG A 30 -23.16 25.08 -55.22
N GLN A 31 -23.64 24.68 -54.04
CA GLN A 31 -24.11 23.31 -53.74
C GLN A 31 -23.03 22.22 -53.89
N GLN A 32 -21.75 22.58 -53.77
CA GLN A 32 -20.65 21.63 -53.71
C GLN A 32 -20.01 21.64 -52.32
N SER A 33 -19.40 20.51 -51.95
CA SER A 33 -18.62 20.35 -50.72
C SER A 33 -17.20 19.92 -51.09
N ALA A 34 -16.21 20.39 -50.35
CA ALA A 34 -14.82 19.99 -50.50
C ALA A 34 -14.30 19.45 -49.16
N MET A 35 -13.58 18.32 -49.21
CA MET A 35 -12.79 17.82 -48.11
C MET A 35 -11.35 18.22 -48.37
N LEU A 36 -10.81 19.09 -47.52
CA LEU A 36 -9.47 19.63 -47.68
C LEU A 36 -8.56 19.02 -46.62
N PRO A 37 -7.51 18.27 -47.01
CA PRO A 37 -6.58 17.74 -46.04
C PRO A 37 -5.76 18.89 -45.45
N ILE A 38 -5.78 18.97 -44.12
CA ILE A 38 -4.97 19.94 -43.38
C ILE A 38 -3.51 19.49 -43.39
N ILE A 39 -3.29 18.21 -43.09
CA ILE A 39 -1.99 17.54 -43.11
C ILE A 39 -2.10 16.37 -44.06
N ALA A 40 -1.18 16.29 -45.02
CA ALA A 40 -1.01 15.12 -45.86
C ALA A 40 0.49 14.94 -46.11
N GLY A 41 1.03 13.90 -45.50
CA GLY A 41 2.44 13.58 -45.49
C GLY A 41 2.67 12.34 -44.65
N ASP A 42 3.88 11.79 -44.77
CA ASP A 42 4.33 10.72 -43.90
C ASP A 42 4.67 11.31 -42.53
N ILE A 43 4.38 10.55 -41.47
CA ILE A 43 4.80 10.84 -40.09
C ILE A 43 5.72 9.71 -39.66
N GLU A 44 6.80 10.04 -38.97
CA GLU A 44 7.66 9.01 -38.39
C GLU A 44 6.89 8.19 -37.35
N GLY A 45 7.01 6.87 -37.44
CA GLY A 45 6.45 5.98 -36.44
C GLY A 45 6.86 4.53 -36.62
N ARG A 46 6.75 3.79 -35.52
CA ARG A 46 7.06 2.35 -35.47
C ARG A 46 5.90 1.55 -34.90
N ARG A 47 5.77 0.31 -35.36
CA ARG A 47 4.75 -0.63 -34.86
C ARG A 47 5.18 -1.17 -33.50
N VAL A 48 4.24 -1.20 -32.57
CA VAL A 48 4.46 -1.70 -31.21
C VAL A 48 3.25 -2.52 -30.74
N SER A 49 3.45 -3.35 -29.73
CA SER A 49 2.38 -4.00 -28.98
C SER A 49 2.37 -3.46 -27.56
N ILE A 50 1.35 -2.69 -27.20
CA ILE A 50 1.24 -1.99 -25.92
C ILE A 50 0.52 -2.88 -24.91
N PHE A 51 1.14 -3.16 -23.78
CA PHE A 51 0.55 -3.96 -22.72
C PHE A 51 0.42 -3.14 -21.44
N ASN A 52 -0.81 -2.98 -20.95
CA ASN A 52 -1.10 -2.44 -19.63
C ASN A 52 -1.96 -3.44 -18.85
N GLN A 53 -1.48 -3.90 -17.70
CA GLN A 53 -2.20 -4.88 -16.89
C GLN A 53 -3.58 -4.38 -16.45
N ASN A 54 -3.73 -3.07 -16.25
CA ASN A 54 -4.97 -2.47 -15.76
C ASN A 54 -6.12 -2.52 -16.79
N ASP A 55 -5.80 -2.77 -18.07
CA ASP A 55 -6.81 -2.95 -19.13
C ASP A 55 -7.56 -4.29 -18.99
N GLY A 56 -7.01 -5.23 -18.20
CA GLY A 56 -7.63 -6.53 -17.93
C GLY A 56 -7.60 -7.51 -19.10
N LEU A 57 -6.85 -7.20 -20.16
CA LEU A 57 -6.70 -8.05 -21.34
C LEU A 57 -5.57 -9.08 -21.16
N THR A 58 -5.74 -10.27 -21.74
CA THR A 58 -4.70 -11.32 -21.81
C THR A 58 -3.82 -11.22 -23.05
N HIS A 59 -3.94 -10.12 -23.80
CA HIS A 59 -3.21 -9.83 -25.02
C HIS A 59 -2.84 -8.35 -25.01
N PRO A 60 -1.68 -7.96 -25.55
CA PRO A 60 -1.37 -6.57 -25.77
C PRO A 60 -2.27 -5.97 -26.85
N MET A 61 -2.32 -4.64 -26.90
CA MET A 61 -2.94 -3.88 -27.97
C MET A 61 -1.90 -3.60 -29.06
N ARG A 62 -2.21 -3.90 -30.32
CA ARG A 62 -1.45 -3.35 -31.45
C ARG A 62 -1.52 -1.85 -31.42
N GLY A 63 -0.38 -1.21 -31.62
CA GLY A 63 -0.28 0.21 -31.69
C GLY A 63 0.79 0.70 -32.64
N VAL A 64 0.81 2.01 -32.80
CA VAL A 64 1.89 2.74 -33.44
C VAL A 64 2.40 3.78 -32.45
N GLU A 65 3.71 3.81 -32.28
CA GLU A 65 4.39 4.93 -31.66
C GLU A 65 4.72 5.93 -32.76
N ILE A 66 4.17 7.15 -32.66
CA ILE A 66 4.40 8.22 -33.63
C ILE A 66 5.17 9.37 -33.00
N THR A 67 5.97 10.05 -33.82
CA THR A 67 6.61 11.32 -33.47
C THR A 67 5.99 12.42 -34.31
N ASN A 68 5.47 13.47 -33.69
CA ASN A 68 4.87 14.58 -34.45
C ASN A 68 5.93 15.49 -35.07
N ASP A 69 6.47 15.07 -36.21
CA ASP A 69 7.44 15.78 -37.05
C ASP A 69 6.79 16.69 -38.11
N THR A 70 5.46 16.74 -38.17
CA THR A 70 4.68 17.49 -39.19
C THR A 70 4.86 19.01 -39.13
N GLY A 71 5.47 19.52 -38.06
CA GLY A 71 5.62 20.96 -37.80
C GLY A 71 4.33 21.65 -37.35
N LEU A 72 3.21 20.93 -37.24
CA LEU A 72 1.91 21.40 -36.80
C LEU A 72 1.49 20.69 -35.51
N GLN A 73 0.49 21.23 -34.82
CA GLN A 73 -0.11 20.54 -33.69
C GLN A 73 -1.20 19.60 -34.19
N LEU A 74 -1.17 18.33 -33.78
CA LEU A 74 -2.22 17.38 -34.12
C LEU A 74 -3.41 17.57 -33.17
N MET A 75 -4.60 17.67 -33.77
CA MET A 75 -5.86 17.80 -33.03
C MET A 75 -6.35 16.44 -32.54
N PRO A 76 -7.02 16.39 -31.39
CA PRO A 76 -7.63 15.16 -30.89
C PRO A 76 -8.75 14.70 -31.81
N GLY A 77 -8.89 13.38 -31.96
CA GLY A 77 -9.94 12.80 -32.79
C GLY A 77 -9.82 11.30 -32.95
N PRO A 78 -10.82 10.66 -33.57
CA PRO A 78 -10.71 9.26 -33.97
C PRO A 78 -9.76 9.13 -35.18
N ILE A 79 -9.04 8.01 -35.23
CA ILE A 79 -8.16 7.63 -36.33
C ILE A 79 -8.59 6.26 -36.83
N ALA A 80 -8.93 6.16 -38.11
CA ALA A 80 -9.07 4.87 -38.77
C ALA A 80 -7.68 4.40 -39.23
N VAL A 81 -7.24 3.24 -38.73
CA VAL A 81 -5.92 2.66 -39.03
C VAL A 81 -6.05 1.64 -40.14
N TYR A 82 -5.21 1.77 -41.16
CA TYR A 82 -5.12 0.84 -42.29
C TYR A 82 -3.69 0.28 -42.37
N ASP A 83 -3.57 -1.04 -42.54
CA ASP A 83 -2.33 -1.71 -42.90
C ASP A 83 -2.37 -2.03 -44.40
N GLY A 84 -1.63 -1.23 -45.18
CA GLY A 84 -1.73 -1.25 -46.64
C GLY A 84 -3.13 -0.83 -47.11
N THR A 85 -3.88 -1.77 -47.69
CA THR A 85 -5.26 -1.55 -48.14
C THR A 85 -6.31 -2.08 -47.18
N SER A 86 -5.89 -2.77 -46.13
CA SER A 86 -6.78 -3.47 -45.20
C SER A 86 -7.05 -2.60 -43.98
N TYR A 87 -8.31 -2.51 -43.58
CA TYR A 87 -8.69 -1.89 -42.33
C TYR A 87 -8.16 -2.72 -41.15
N ALA A 88 -7.43 -2.07 -40.24
CA ALA A 88 -6.76 -2.72 -39.12
C ALA A 88 -7.45 -2.45 -37.77
N GLY A 89 -8.10 -1.29 -37.62
CA GLY A 89 -8.81 -0.90 -36.40
C GLY A 89 -8.99 0.61 -36.27
N ASP A 90 -9.51 1.03 -35.13
CA ASP A 90 -9.73 2.42 -34.77
C ASP A 90 -8.84 2.78 -33.58
N ALA A 91 -8.16 3.91 -33.65
CA ALA A 91 -7.46 4.53 -32.54
C ALA A 91 -8.11 5.87 -32.16
N GLN A 92 -7.74 6.40 -31.01
CA GLN A 92 -8.06 7.76 -30.61
C GLN A 92 -6.78 8.51 -30.30
N ILE A 93 -6.62 9.69 -30.91
CA ILE A 93 -5.49 10.59 -30.63
C ILE A 93 -5.95 11.73 -29.73
N GLY A 94 -5.07 12.13 -28.81
CA GLY A 94 -5.23 13.35 -28.02
C GLY A 94 -4.66 14.57 -28.75
N HIS A 95 -4.45 15.66 -28.02
CA HIS A 95 -3.57 16.72 -28.51
C HIS A 95 -2.13 16.19 -28.55
N VAL A 96 -1.45 16.38 -29.68
CA VAL A 96 -0.02 16.08 -29.80
C VAL A 96 0.69 17.34 -30.26
N SER A 97 1.53 17.90 -29.39
CA SER A 97 2.28 19.12 -29.71
C SER A 97 3.35 18.82 -30.75
N ARG A 98 3.97 19.87 -31.29
CA ARG A 98 5.08 19.72 -32.22
C ARG A 98 6.22 18.97 -31.53
N SER A 99 6.78 17.96 -32.19
CA SER A 99 7.85 17.10 -31.70
C SER A 99 7.50 16.22 -30.49
N ASP A 100 6.23 16.16 -30.07
CA ASP A 100 5.79 15.20 -29.05
C ASP A 100 5.63 13.80 -29.66
N GLU A 101 5.88 12.79 -28.83
CA GLU A 101 5.65 11.38 -29.15
C GLU A 101 4.30 10.89 -28.61
N ARG A 102 3.68 9.92 -29.30
CA ARG A 102 2.42 9.34 -28.87
C ARG A 102 2.28 7.87 -29.22
N LEU A 103 1.85 7.09 -28.23
CA LEU A 103 1.36 5.73 -28.43
C LEU A 103 -0.13 5.74 -28.81
N LEU A 104 -0.47 5.06 -29.90
CA LEU A 104 -1.82 4.91 -30.41
C LEU A 104 -2.17 3.43 -30.51
N ALA A 105 -2.95 2.91 -29.56
CA ALA A 105 -3.52 1.58 -29.61
C ALA A 105 -4.74 1.54 -30.55
N TYR A 106 -4.83 0.55 -31.44
CA TYR A 106 -5.91 0.46 -32.44
C TYR A 106 -6.61 -0.90 -32.55
N ALA A 107 -6.00 -1.99 -32.07
CA ALA A 107 -6.60 -3.32 -32.11
C ALA A 107 -5.97 -4.23 -31.05
N VAL A 108 -6.62 -5.34 -30.69
CA VAL A 108 -6.02 -6.37 -29.84
C VAL A 108 -5.04 -7.22 -30.67
N ASP A 109 -3.84 -7.46 -30.16
CA ASP A 109 -2.85 -8.34 -30.79
C ASP A 109 -3.07 -9.80 -30.39
N LEU A 110 -4.02 -10.46 -31.06
CA LEU A 110 -4.37 -11.87 -30.78
C LEU A 110 -3.24 -12.87 -31.05
N ASP A 111 -2.15 -12.44 -31.69
CA ASP A 111 -0.99 -13.28 -31.96
C ASP A 111 -0.03 -13.35 -30.75
N VAL A 112 -0.23 -12.53 -29.71
CA VAL A 112 0.62 -12.49 -28.51
C VAL A 112 -0.22 -12.73 -27.27
N ASP A 113 0.12 -13.78 -26.52
CA ASP A 113 -0.43 -13.99 -25.19
C ASP A 113 0.40 -13.22 -24.16
N ALA A 114 -0.29 -12.64 -23.18
CA ALA A 114 0.32 -11.94 -22.05
C ALA A 114 -0.19 -12.50 -20.73
N ARG A 115 0.73 -12.72 -19.80
CA ARG A 115 0.45 -13.23 -18.46
C ARG A 115 1.28 -12.47 -17.44
N VAL A 116 0.66 -12.05 -16.36
CA VAL A 116 1.34 -11.32 -15.28
C VAL A 116 1.29 -12.12 -14.00
N GLU A 117 2.45 -12.31 -13.39
CA GLU A 117 2.57 -12.86 -12.03
C GLU A 117 2.87 -11.72 -11.06
N PRO A 118 1.88 -11.27 -10.26
CA PRO A 118 2.13 -10.29 -9.21
C PRO A 118 2.86 -10.95 -8.05
N GLY A 119 3.82 -10.22 -7.48
CA GLY A 119 4.52 -10.57 -6.26
C GLY A 119 4.46 -9.41 -5.27
N SER A 120 4.33 -9.75 -3.99
CA SER A 120 4.43 -8.76 -2.92
C SER A 120 5.08 -9.41 -1.71
N THR A 121 6.12 -8.75 -1.21
CA THR A 121 6.79 -9.18 0.02
C THR A 121 6.91 -8.01 0.97
N SER A 122 6.78 -8.32 2.26
CA SER A 122 7.04 -7.36 3.33
C SER A 122 7.96 -8.03 4.33
N THR A 123 9.16 -7.49 4.46
CA THR A 123 10.21 -8.06 5.31
C THR A 123 10.65 -7.06 6.34
N VAL A 124 10.67 -7.49 7.60
CA VAL A 124 11.22 -6.74 8.71
C VAL A 124 12.75 -6.69 8.59
N GLN A 125 13.29 -5.47 8.51
CA GLN A 125 14.73 -5.24 8.46
C GLN A 125 15.35 -4.97 9.83
N LYS A 126 14.67 -4.17 10.64
CA LYS A 126 15.20 -3.72 11.94
C LYS A 126 14.07 -3.46 12.91
N LEU A 127 14.26 -3.85 14.17
CA LEU A 127 13.47 -3.37 15.29
C LEU A 127 14.35 -2.52 16.21
N SER A 128 13.84 -1.37 16.60
CA SER A 128 14.41 -0.53 17.66
C SER A 128 13.32 -0.11 18.64
N ILE A 129 13.71 0.39 19.81
CA ILE A 129 12.79 0.94 20.81
C ILE A 129 13.09 2.42 20.98
N VAL A 130 12.05 3.25 20.94
CA VAL A 130 12.12 4.68 21.19
C VAL A 130 10.98 5.09 22.10
N ARG A 131 11.28 5.50 23.34
CA ARG A 131 10.32 5.98 24.34
C ARG A 131 9.13 5.02 24.55
N GLY A 132 9.43 3.74 24.77
CA GLY A 132 8.41 2.72 25.03
C GLY A 132 7.63 2.28 23.80
N MET A 133 7.97 2.79 22.62
CA MET A 133 7.44 2.35 21.34
C MET A 133 8.48 1.50 20.62
N LEU A 134 8.09 0.31 20.19
CA LEU A 134 8.84 -0.49 19.24
C LEU A 134 8.68 0.13 17.86
N ARG A 135 9.78 0.56 17.25
CA ARG A 135 9.88 1.00 15.86
C ARG A 135 10.31 -0.17 15.00
N GLN A 136 9.42 -0.59 14.10
CA GLN A 136 9.68 -1.64 13.14
C GLN A 136 9.95 -1.01 11.78
N GLN A 137 11.16 -1.20 11.26
CA GLN A 137 11.51 -0.85 9.88
C GLN A 137 11.25 -2.05 8.99
N MET A 138 10.42 -1.84 7.98
CA MET A 138 10.05 -2.85 7.00
C MET A 138 10.50 -2.41 5.61
N ILE A 139 10.88 -3.36 4.79
CA ILE A 139 11.01 -3.19 3.36
C ILE A 139 9.80 -3.86 2.72
N GLU A 140 9.02 -3.06 2.02
CA GLU A 140 7.94 -3.54 1.15
C GLU A 140 8.50 -3.62 -0.27
N GLN A 141 8.32 -4.75 -0.94
CA GLN A 141 8.59 -4.90 -2.36
C GLN A 141 7.29 -5.33 -3.06
N ASN A 142 6.99 -4.64 -4.15
CA ASN A 142 5.91 -4.97 -5.05
C ASN A 142 6.56 -5.31 -6.39
N SER A 143 6.31 -6.50 -6.91
CA SER A 143 6.87 -6.97 -8.16
C SER A 143 5.77 -7.43 -9.11
N ALA A 144 6.04 -7.33 -10.40
CA ALA A 144 5.24 -7.92 -11.44
C ALA A 144 6.19 -8.53 -12.47
N THR A 145 6.04 -9.82 -12.73
CA THR A 145 6.74 -10.48 -13.84
C THR A 145 5.75 -10.67 -14.98
N TYR A 146 6.06 -10.05 -16.10
CA TYR A 146 5.31 -10.11 -17.34
C TYR A 146 5.91 -11.19 -18.22
N PHE A 147 5.07 -12.10 -18.68
CA PHE A 147 5.42 -13.14 -19.64
C PHE A 147 4.63 -12.90 -20.92
N PHE A 148 5.35 -12.93 -22.05
CA PHE A 148 4.77 -12.83 -23.38
C PHE A 148 5.11 -14.07 -24.19
N GLU A 149 4.16 -14.54 -24.99
CA GLU A 149 4.37 -15.65 -25.92
C GLU A 149 3.77 -15.26 -27.27
N SER A 150 4.62 -15.18 -28.30
CA SER A 150 4.20 -14.91 -29.67
C SER A 150 3.87 -16.24 -30.36
N HIS A 151 2.68 -16.31 -30.95
CA HIS A 151 2.27 -17.42 -31.83
C HIS A 151 2.59 -17.13 -33.31
N ASP A 152 2.99 -15.89 -33.63
CA ASP A 152 3.37 -15.48 -34.98
C ASP A 152 4.78 -15.94 -35.32
N GLN A 153 4.90 -16.85 -36.28
CA GLN A 153 6.18 -17.44 -36.69
C GLN A 153 7.01 -16.57 -37.65
N PHE A 154 6.50 -15.41 -38.06
CA PHE A 154 7.12 -14.60 -39.12
C PHE A 154 7.46 -13.18 -38.72
N ARG A 155 6.70 -12.58 -37.81
CA ARG A 155 6.87 -11.18 -37.42
C ARG A 155 7.28 -11.07 -35.96
N ASP A 156 8.31 -10.29 -35.71
CA ASP A 156 8.71 -9.83 -34.40
C ASP A 156 7.68 -8.86 -33.80
N ARG A 157 7.82 -8.56 -32.51
CA ARG A 157 7.03 -7.56 -31.79
C ARG A 157 7.93 -6.79 -30.85
N THR A 158 7.88 -5.46 -30.94
CA THR A 158 8.36 -4.56 -29.90
C THR A 158 7.23 -4.34 -28.90
N VAL A 159 7.32 -4.97 -27.73
CA VAL A 159 6.28 -4.89 -26.69
C VAL A 159 6.60 -3.74 -25.74
N ILE A 160 5.70 -2.75 -25.65
CA ILE A 160 5.76 -1.65 -24.69
C ILE A 160 4.93 -2.03 -23.47
N VAL A 161 5.59 -2.28 -22.34
CA VAL A 161 4.93 -2.63 -21.08
C VAL A 161 4.74 -1.38 -20.23
N GLU A 162 3.49 -0.99 -20.01
CA GLU A 162 3.12 0.06 -19.08
C GLU A 162 2.93 -0.52 -17.67
N HIS A 163 3.81 -0.12 -16.76
CA HIS A 163 3.78 -0.51 -15.36
C HIS A 163 3.46 0.69 -14.47
N ALA A 164 2.53 0.55 -13.54
CA ALA A 164 2.17 1.60 -12.60
C ALA A 164 3.36 2.01 -11.73
N LYS A 165 3.69 3.30 -11.72
CA LYS A 165 4.70 3.90 -10.83
C LYS A 165 4.04 4.34 -9.54
N TYR A 166 4.47 3.78 -8.42
CA TYR A 166 3.93 4.16 -7.12
C TYR A 166 4.70 5.33 -6.51
N ASN A 167 3.98 6.36 -6.07
CA ASN A 167 4.60 7.50 -5.42
C ASN A 167 5.32 7.07 -4.11
N GLY A 168 6.58 7.51 -3.94
CA GLY A 168 7.42 7.16 -2.80
C GLY A 168 7.99 5.73 -2.83
N TRP A 169 7.92 5.04 -3.97
CA TRP A 169 8.60 3.77 -4.21
C TRP A 169 9.74 3.96 -5.22
N ASP A 170 10.84 3.24 -4.98
CA ASP A 170 12.00 3.23 -5.85
C ASP A 170 11.95 2.01 -6.77
N LEU A 171 12.26 2.19 -8.05
CA LEU A 171 12.45 1.08 -8.98
C LEU A 171 13.79 0.39 -8.67
N VAL A 172 13.75 -0.92 -8.41
CA VAL A 172 14.91 -1.72 -8.04
C VAL A 172 14.89 -3.06 -8.77
N ASP A 173 16.04 -3.70 -8.95
CA ASP A 173 16.13 -5.05 -9.54
C ASP A 173 15.32 -5.20 -10.84
N SER A 174 15.24 -4.12 -11.63
CA SER A 174 14.44 -4.01 -12.86
C SER A 174 15.30 -3.41 -13.97
N PRO A 175 14.99 -3.66 -15.26
CA PRO A 175 15.59 -2.92 -16.35
C PRO A 175 15.37 -1.42 -16.21
N LYS A 176 16.17 -0.62 -16.93
CA LYS A 176 15.92 0.81 -17.03
C LYS A 176 14.65 1.02 -17.88
N PRO A 177 13.66 1.81 -17.42
CA PRO A 177 12.53 2.17 -18.27
C PRO A 177 13.00 3.06 -19.42
N GLU A 178 12.41 2.86 -20.59
CA GLU A 178 12.66 3.69 -21.76
C GLU A 178 12.07 5.09 -21.53
N GLU A 179 10.86 5.14 -20.97
CA GLU A 179 10.16 6.38 -20.65
C GLU A 179 9.52 6.33 -19.25
N VAL A 180 9.43 7.50 -18.60
CA VAL A 180 8.64 7.71 -17.39
C VAL A 180 7.52 8.70 -17.71
N ALA A 181 6.34 8.16 -18.03
CA ALA A 181 5.17 8.93 -18.45
C ALA A 181 4.23 9.17 -17.24
N GLY A 182 4.46 10.23 -16.49
CA GLY A 182 3.67 10.56 -15.29
C GLY A 182 3.78 9.47 -14.21
N ASP A 183 2.67 8.76 -13.98
CA ASP A 183 2.54 7.65 -13.02
C ASP A 183 2.75 6.27 -13.67
N LEU A 184 3.41 6.21 -14.83
CA LEU A 184 3.76 4.97 -15.51
C LEU A 184 5.27 4.91 -15.79
N TYR A 185 5.83 3.72 -15.59
CA TYR A 185 7.07 3.30 -16.23
C TYR A 185 6.73 2.58 -17.53
N ARG A 186 7.44 2.91 -18.61
CA ARG A 186 7.36 2.18 -19.88
C ARG A 186 8.64 1.43 -20.11
N PHE A 187 8.51 0.13 -20.34
CA PHE A 187 9.61 -0.76 -20.67
C PHE A 187 9.42 -1.30 -22.07
N GLU A 188 10.51 -1.44 -22.80
CA GLU A 188 10.52 -2.04 -24.12
C GLU A 188 11.08 -3.46 -24.02
N LEU A 189 10.37 -4.41 -24.62
CA LEU A 189 10.75 -5.81 -24.71
C LEU A 189 10.63 -6.26 -26.15
N GLU A 190 11.75 -6.63 -26.76
CA GLU A 190 11.76 -7.23 -28.09
C GLU A 190 11.38 -8.72 -28.01
N LEU A 191 10.45 -9.13 -28.87
CA LEU A 191 9.93 -10.48 -28.94
C LEU A 191 10.06 -11.01 -30.37
N GLU A 192 11.01 -11.91 -30.56
CA GLU A 192 11.24 -12.58 -31.84
C GLU A 192 10.02 -13.41 -32.29
N PRO A 193 9.90 -13.74 -33.59
CA PRO A 193 8.82 -14.58 -34.09
C PRO A 193 8.77 -15.95 -33.38
N GLY A 194 7.59 -16.34 -32.90
CA GLY A 194 7.36 -17.61 -32.21
C GLY A 194 8.01 -17.71 -30.82
N ALA A 195 8.62 -16.64 -30.32
CA ALA A 195 9.41 -16.65 -29.10
C ALA A 195 8.58 -16.34 -27.84
N LYS A 196 9.23 -16.55 -26.69
CA LYS A 196 8.74 -16.15 -25.38
C LYS A 196 9.64 -15.05 -24.82
N GLY A 197 9.02 -14.08 -24.16
CA GLY A 197 9.70 -12.96 -23.52
C GLY A 197 9.31 -12.85 -22.05
N GLU A 198 10.23 -12.33 -21.23
CA GLU A 198 10.01 -12.10 -19.81
C GLU A 198 10.52 -10.71 -19.44
N LEU A 199 9.72 -9.98 -18.65
CA LEU A 199 10.12 -8.73 -18.04
C LEU A 199 9.74 -8.74 -16.55
N SER A 200 10.72 -8.64 -15.67
CA SER A 200 10.50 -8.50 -14.23
C SER A 200 10.66 -7.04 -13.81
N VAL A 201 9.64 -6.50 -13.16
CA VAL A 201 9.62 -5.13 -12.62
C VAL A 201 9.37 -5.19 -11.13
N THR A 202 10.23 -4.57 -10.33
CA THR A 202 10.14 -4.52 -8.87
C THR A 202 10.29 -3.08 -8.38
N GLN A 203 9.32 -2.66 -7.57
CA GLN A 203 9.35 -1.41 -6.84
C GLN A 203 9.52 -1.70 -5.35
N ARG A 204 10.28 -0.85 -4.65
CA ARG A 204 10.58 -1.01 -3.22
C ARG A 204 10.30 0.27 -2.45
N ARG A 205 9.78 0.15 -1.24
CA ARG A 205 9.68 1.25 -0.28
C ARG A 205 10.10 0.81 1.12
N THR A 206 10.76 1.70 1.84
CA THR A 206 10.98 1.53 3.29
C THR A 206 9.79 2.10 4.05
N ARG A 207 9.17 1.28 4.90
CA ARG A 207 8.07 1.67 5.76
C ARG A 207 8.47 1.57 7.23
N TYR A 208 7.98 2.50 8.04
CA TYR A 208 8.15 2.47 9.49
C TYR A 208 6.80 2.27 10.15
N GLU A 209 6.78 1.40 11.15
CA GLU A 209 5.62 1.16 12.01
C GLU A 209 6.03 1.38 13.47
N SER A 210 5.11 1.93 14.27
CA SER A 210 5.33 2.17 15.70
C SER A 210 4.26 1.44 16.51
N ILE A 211 4.70 0.53 17.38
CA ILE A 211 3.83 -0.33 18.18
C ILE A 211 4.20 -0.12 19.65
N ALA A 212 3.23 -0.06 20.55
CA ALA A 212 3.53 0.00 21.98
C ALA A 212 4.31 -1.25 22.40
N LEU A 213 5.45 -1.08 23.08
CA LEU A 213 6.37 -2.18 23.40
C LEU A 213 5.66 -3.33 24.12
N LEU A 214 4.80 -3.01 25.09
CA LEU A 214 4.09 -3.99 25.90
C LEU A 214 3.01 -4.77 25.13
N ASN A 215 2.56 -4.26 23.98
CA ASN A 215 1.56 -4.91 23.14
C ASN A 215 2.17 -5.80 22.06
N TYR A 216 3.50 -5.82 21.94
CA TYR A 216 4.17 -6.60 20.92
C TYR A 216 4.29 -8.08 21.30
N ASP A 217 4.12 -8.96 20.32
CA ASP A 217 4.20 -10.40 20.53
C ASP A 217 5.65 -10.86 20.79
N VAL A 218 5.85 -11.50 21.94
CA VAL A 218 7.17 -12.01 22.37
C VAL A 218 7.71 -13.07 21.42
N ASN A 219 6.86 -13.92 20.86
CA ASN A 219 7.30 -14.99 19.97
C ASN A 219 7.87 -14.43 18.66
N SER A 220 7.23 -13.40 18.12
CA SER A 220 7.69 -12.67 16.94
C SER A 220 8.99 -11.92 17.21
N LEU A 221 9.13 -11.27 18.36
CA LEU A 221 10.39 -10.63 18.75
C LEU A 221 11.55 -11.65 18.83
N MET A 222 11.31 -12.80 19.45
CA MET A 222 12.31 -13.86 19.58
C MET A 222 12.67 -14.50 18.25
N ARG A 223 11.71 -14.63 17.32
CA ARG A 223 11.97 -15.06 15.94
C ARG A 223 12.90 -14.08 15.24
N TYR A 224 12.56 -12.79 15.23
CA TYR A 224 13.40 -11.77 14.60
C TYR A 224 14.78 -11.62 15.25
N SER A 225 14.90 -11.89 16.55
CA SER A 225 16.20 -11.96 17.23
C SER A 225 17.06 -13.11 16.71
N ARG A 226 16.47 -14.30 16.49
CA ARG A 226 17.18 -15.44 15.89
C ARG A 226 17.61 -15.15 14.45
N ASP A 227 16.79 -14.41 13.71
CA ASP A 227 17.07 -14.00 12.33
C ASP A 227 18.05 -12.81 12.24
N GLY A 228 18.58 -12.33 13.38
CA GLY A 228 19.55 -11.23 13.43
C GLY A 228 18.97 -9.83 13.15
N LYS A 229 17.64 -9.69 13.15
CA LYS A 229 16.91 -8.42 12.88
C LYS A 229 16.68 -7.57 14.13
N VAL A 230 17.01 -8.11 15.31
CA VAL A 230 16.81 -7.48 16.63
C VAL A 230 18.09 -7.61 17.43
N SER A 231 18.56 -6.51 18.00
CA SER A 231 19.73 -6.52 18.88
C SER A 231 19.43 -7.20 20.21
N ARG A 232 20.46 -7.73 20.88
CA ARG A 232 20.30 -8.29 22.24
C ARG A 232 19.77 -7.24 23.22
N ALA A 233 20.19 -5.99 23.07
CA ALA A 233 19.75 -4.89 23.91
C ALA A 233 18.24 -4.65 23.80
N VAL A 234 17.66 -4.73 22.60
CA VAL A 234 16.19 -4.62 22.41
C VAL A 234 15.46 -5.79 23.10
N VAL A 235 16.00 -7.01 23.01
CA VAL A 235 15.40 -8.19 23.68
C VAL A 235 15.46 -8.05 25.20
N ASP A 236 16.61 -7.64 25.75
CA ASP A 236 16.78 -7.45 27.18
C ASP A 236 15.87 -6.32 27.70
N ALA A 237 15.77 -5.23 26.93
CA ALA A 237 14.90 -4.13 27.25
C ALA A 237 13.41 -4.51 27.27
N PHE A 238 12.97 -5.35 26.31
CA PHE A 238 11.63 -5.89 26.26
C PHE A 238 11.34 -6.79 27.46
N ARG A 239 12.28 -7.67 27.83
CA ARG A 239 12.14 -8.55 29.00
C ARG A 239 11.99 -7.75 30.29
N GLU A 240 12.77 -6.69 30.45
CA GLU A 240 12.66 -5.82 31.62
C GLU A 240 11.33 -5.07 31.67
N ALA A 241 10.85 -4.55 30.52
CA ALA A 241 9.52 -3.95 30.42
C ALA A 241 8.42 -4.94 30.84
N GLN A 242 8.49 -6.18 30.38
CA GLN A 242 7.54 -7.23 30.76
C GLN A 242 7.61 -7.57 32.25
N ARG A 243 8.82 -7.67 32.83
CA ARG A 243 9.01 -7.90 34.27
C ARG A 243 8.36 -6.80 35.11
N LEU A 244 8.56 -5.54 34.74
CA LEU A 244 7.94 -4.39 35.40
C LEU A 244 6.41 -4.42 35.26
N GLN A 245 5.91 -4.73 34.07
CA GLN A 245 4.47 -4.88 33.81
C GLN A 245 3.85 -6.02 34.64
N SER A 246 4.53 -7.15 34.80
CA SER A 246 4.05 -8.25 35.65
C SER A 246 3.92 -7.83 37.11
N ARG A 247 4.87 -7.05 37.64
CA ARG A 247 4.80 -6.53 39.02
C ARG A 247 3.59 -5.63 39.26
N VAL A 248 3.20 -4.84 38.26
CA VAL A 248 1.98 -4.02 38.31
C VAL A 248 0.74 -4.94 38.31
N GLN A 249 0.68 -5.89 37.38
CA GLN A 249 -0.44 -6.85 37.29
C GLN A 249 -0.61 -7.70 38.54
N ASP A 250 0.49 -8.07 39.21
CA ASP A 250 0.43 -8.82 40.47
C ASP A 250 -0.21 -7.98 41.59
N SER A 251 0.17 -6.70 41.72
CA SER A 251 -0.49 -5.79 42.67
C SER A 251 -1.97 -5.59 42.35
N GLU A 252 -2.32 -5.44 41.08
CA GLU A 252 -3.72 -5.31 40.64
C GLU A 252 -4.54 -6.57 40.98
N ARG A 253 -3.95 -7.75 40.79
CA ARG A 253 -4.59 -9.02 41.16
C ARG A 253 -4.82 -9.12 42.67
N THR A 254 -3.82 -8.76 43.47
CA THR A 254 -3.94 -8.74 44.94
C THR A 254 -5.00 -7.73 45.40
N LEU A 255 -5.03 -6.53 44.81
CA LEU A 255 -6.08 -5.54 45.08
C LEU A 255 -7.47 -6.08 44.76
N GLY A 256 -7.63 -6.73 43.61
CA GLY A 256 -8.88 -7.38 43.23
C GLY A 256 -9.34 -8.40 44.27
N GLN A 257 -8.43 -9.26 44.75
CA GLN A 257 -8.72 -10.26 45.79
C GLN A 257 -9.12 -9.61 47.12
N LEU A 258 -8.39 -8.61 47.59
CA LEU A 258 -8.69 -7.89 48.83
C LEU A 258 -10.04 -7.17 48.79
N VAL A 259 -10.38 -6.56 47.64
CA VAL A 259 -11.67 -5.89 47.45
C VAL A 259 -12.82 -6.89 47.47
N VAL A 260 -12.67 -8.06 46.85
CA VAL A 260 -13.65 -9.14 46.91
C VAL A 260 -13.85 -9.60 48.35
N GLU A 261 -12.76 -9.91 49.06
CA GLU A 261 -12.82 -10.39 50.46
C GLU A 261 -13.50 -9.35 51.39
N ARG A 262 -13.15 -8.07 51.26
CA ARG A 262 -13.80 -6.98 52.01
C ARG A 262 -15.30 -6.96 51.79
N ASN A 263 -15.75 -7.11 50.54
CA ASN A 263 -17.16 -7.07 50.20
C ASN A 263 -17.90 -8.30 50.74
N GLU A 264 -17.29 -9.48 50.68
CA GLU A 264 -17.84 -10.72 51.26
C GLU A 264 -18.01 -10.62 52.77
N ILE A 265 -17.00 -10.11 53.50
CA ILE A 265 -17.09 -9.89 54.94
C ILE A 265 -18.21 -8.87 55.27
N GLY A 266 -18.31 -7.78 54.51
CA GLY A 266 -19.37 -6.79 54.71
C GLY A 266 -20.77 -7.38 54.52
N GLN A 267 -20.97 -8.24 53.52
CA GLN A 267 -22.23 -8.95 53.32
C GLN A 267 -22.54 -9.93 54.47
N ASP A 268 -21.53 -10.67 54.94
CA ASP A 268 -21.70 -11.62 56.04
C ASP A 268 -21.99 -10.91 57.37
N GLN A 269 -21.34 -9.78 57.67
CA GLN A 269 -21.65 -8.96 58.85
C GLN A 269 -23.11 -8.49 58.84
N ASN A 270 -23.63 -8.03 57.69
CA ASN A 270 -25.03 -7.63 57.57
C ASN A 270 -25.98 -8.82 57.85
N ARG A 271 -25.68 -9.99 57.29
CA ARG A 271 -26.44 -11.23 57.54
C ARG A 271 -26.41 -11.63 59.01
N ILE A 272 -25.24 -11.56 59.66
CA ILE A 272 -25.09 -11.89 61.08
C ILE A 272 -25.90 -10.92 61.94
N ARG A 273 -25.81 -9.61 61.70
CA ARG A 273 -26.58 -8.60 62.44
C ARG A 273 -28.09 -8.86 62.33
N SER A 274 -28.60 -9.10 61.12
CA SER A 274 -30.02 -9.44 60.92
C SER A 274 -30.44 -10.74 61.63
N ASN A 275 -29.59 -11.76 61.66
CA ASN A 275 -29.88 -12.99 62.40
C ASN A 275 -29.89 -12.75 63.92
N MET A 276 -28.98 -11.92 64.44
CA MET A 276 -28.89 -11.60 65.87
C MET A 276 -30.11 -10.86 66.38
N ASP A 277 -30.82 -10.08 65.55
CA ASP A 277 -32.08 -9.42 65.91
C ASP A 277 -33.20 -10.40 66.28
N SER A 278 -33.10 -11.66 65.82
CA SER A 278 -34.14 -12.69 65.99
C SER A 278 -33.81 -13.76 67.04
N ILE A 279 -32.64 -13.69 67.70
CA ILE A 279 -32.12 -14.74 68.59
C ILE A 279 -32.00 -14.20 70.02
N ASP A 280 -32.24 -15.07 71.01
CA ASP A 280 -32.04 -14.73 72.43
C ASP A 280 -30.57 -14.36 72.71
N ARG A 281 -30.36 -13.22 73.38
CA ARG A 281 -29.05 -12.69 73.74
C ARG A 281 -28.25 -13.58 74.68
N ASN A 282 -28.93 -14.44 75.44
CA ASN A 282 -28.31 -15.40 76.35
C ASN A 282 -28.00 -16.75 75.69
N SER A 283 -28.27 -16.91 74.39
CA SER A 283 -27.98 -18.16 73.68
C SER A 283 -26.50 -18.28 73.31
N ASP A 284 -25.98 -19.51 73.32
CA ASP A 284 -24.62 -19.81 72.84
C ASP A 284 -24.39 -19.35 71.38
N LEU A 285 -25.46 -19.35 70.57
CA LEU A 285 -25.43 -18.91 69.18
C LEU A 285 -25.16 -17.40 69.07
N TYR A 286 -25.76 -16.59 69.95
CA TYR A 286 -25.52 -15.14 70.01
C TYR A 286 -24.06 -14.83 70.37
N ALA A 287 -23.51 -15.55 71.36
CA ALA A 287 -22.10 -15.42 71.74
C ALA A 287 -21.15 -15.76 70.57
N ARG A 288 -21.44 -16.83 69.82
CA ARG A 288 -20.65 -17.24 68.65
C ARG A 288 -20.69 -16.20 67.52
N TYR A 289 -21.84 -15.58 67.27
CA TYR A 289 -21.96 -14.52 66.28
C TYR A 289 -21.22 -13.24 66.70
N MET A 290 -21.25 -12.88 67.98
CA MET A 290 -20.47 -11.75 68.49
C MET A 290 -18.96 -11.98 68.30
N GLN A 291 -18.47 -13.18 68.61
CA GLN A 291 -17.07 -13.54 68.37
C GLN A 291 -16.72 -13.45 66.88
N LYS A 292 -17.56 -14.00 66.00
CA LYS A 292 -17.34 -13.94 64.54
C LYS A 292 -17.30 -12.50 64.02
N LEU A 293 -18.17 -11.62 64.52
CA LEU A 293 -18.15 -10.20 64.17
C LEU A 293 -16.84 -9.52 64.60
N ALA A 294 -16.32 -9.83 65.79
CA ALA A 294 -15.05 -9.28 66.27
C ALA A 294 -13.85 -9.77 65.42
N GLU A 295 -13.84 -11.06 65.04
CA GLU A 295 -12.84 -11.62 64.13
C GLU A 295 -12.91 -10.96 62.74
N GLN A 296 -14.13 -10.74 62.23
CA GLN A 296 -14.36 -10.05 60.95
C GLN A 296 -13.93 -8.58 60.99
N GLU A 297 -14.16 -7.88 62.10
CA GLU A 297 -13.72 -6.50 62.26
C GLU A 297 -12.18 -6.40 62.22
N THR A 298 -11.52 -7.28 62.98
CA THR A 298 -10.05 -7.39 62.96
C THR A 298 -9.52 -7.67 61.55
N ARG A 299 -10.21 -8.55 60.80
CA ARG A 299 -9.83 -8.85 59.41
C ARG A 299 -10.10 -7.68 58.46
N LEU A 300 -11.20 -6.94 58.63
CA LEU A 300 -11.50 -5.75 57.84
C LEU A 300 -10.44 -4.67 58.02
N GLU A 301 -9.99 -4.42 59.26
CA GLU A 301 -8.90 -3.48 59.54
C GLU A 301 -7.62 -3.88 58.81
N GLN A 302 -7.24 -5.17 58.85
CA GLN A 302 -6.10 -5.70 58.11
C GLN A 302 -6.25 -5.55 56.59
N ILE A 303 -7.44 -5.81 56.04
CA ILE A 303 -7.71 -5.68 54.60
C ILE A 303 -7.63 -4.21 54.18
N VAL A 304 -8.20 -3.29 54.94
CA VAL A 304 -8.13 -1.84 54.64
C VAL A 304 -6.68 -1.38 54.59
N GLU A 305 -5.86 -1.80 55.57
CA GLU A 305 -4.43 -1.48 55.57
C GLU A 305 -3.67 -2.13 54.42
N SER A 306 -4.01 -3.39 54.08
CA SER A 306 -3.42 -4.12 52.94
C SER A 306 -3.80 -3.48 51.61
N ILE A 307 -5.03 -3.01 51.44
CA ILE A 307 -5.48 -2.27 50.26
C ILE A 307 -4.69 -0.96 50.14
N ARG A 308 -4.56 -0.19 51.23
CA ARG A 308 -3.81 1.06 51.25
C ARG A 308 -2.35 0.84 50.82
N THR A 309 -1.70 -0.17 51.40
CA THR A 309 -0.30 -0.52 51.11
C THR A 309 -0.15 -1.02 49.68
N THR A 310 -0.98 -1.97 49.24
CA THR A 310 -0.89 -2.55 47.88
C THR A 310 -1.21 -1.51 46.80
N THR A 311 -2.10 -0.54 47.09
CA THR A 311 -2.39 0.58 46.18
C THR A 311 -1.16 1.46 46.01
N ALA A 312 -0.51 1.86 47.11
CA ALA A 312 0.71 2.66 47.06
C ALA A 312 1.84 1.92 46.32
N GLU A 313 1.98 0.60 46.53
CA GLU A 313 2.94 -0.22 45.79
C GLU A 313 2.61 -0.32 44.30
N ARG A 314 1.33 -0.50 43.92
CA ARG A 314 0.90 -0.53 42.52
C ARG A 314 1.26 0.79 41.84
N ASP A 315 0.94 1.91 42.46
CA ASP A 315 1.20 3.25 41.93
C ASP A 315 2.71 3.49 41.74
N ALA A 316 3.53 3.11 42.73
CA ALA A 316 4.99 3.19 42.63
C ALA A 316 5.55 2.31 41.51
N ARG A 317 5.07 1.06 41.39
CA ARG A 317 5.47 0.14 40.31
C ARG A 317 5.05 0.64 38.93
N GLN A 318 3.87 1.27 38.84
CA GLN A 318 3.38 1.86 37.60
C GLN A 318 4.22 3.07 37.18
N GLN A 319 4.61 3.91 38.14
CA GLN A 319 5.53 5.02 37.89
C GLN A 319 6.91 4.51 37.43
N GLU A 320 7.46 3.50 38.10
CA GLU A 320 8.73 2.85 37.73
C GLU A 320 8.68 2.32 36.28
N LEU A 321 7.60 1.63 35.90
CA LEU A 321 7.38 1.16 34.54
C LEU A 321 7.32 2.32 33.53
N GLN A 322 6.56 3.37 33.84
CA GLN A 322 6.41 4.51 32.93
C GLN A 322 7.73 5.25 32.73
N GLU A 323 8.51 5.46 33.79
CA GLU A 323 9.83 6.08 33.74
C GLU A 323 10.81 5.24 32.93
N TYR A 324 10.80 3.92 33.12
CA TYR A 324 11.59 3.01 32.32
C TYR A 324 11.25 3.11 30.83
N LEU A 325 9.96 3.01 30.47
CA LEU A 325 9.50 3.09 29.09
C LEU A 325 9.85 4.44 28.45
N ASN A 326 9.63 5.55 29.13
CA ASN A 326 9.90 6.89 28.61
C ASN A 326 11.38 7.14 28.28
N ASN A 327 12.28 6.56 29.07
CA ASN A 327 13.72 6.72 28.92
C ASN A 327 14.36 5.67 28.00
N LEU A 328 13.59 4.64 27.61
CA LEU A 328 14.10 3.53 26.83
C LEU A 328 14.32 3.91 25.36
N ASN A 329 15.60 3.96 24.96
CA ASN A 329 16.01 4.16 23.57
C ASN A 329 17.11 3.16 23.23
N VAL A 330 16.81 2.20 22.36
CA VAL A 330 17.70 1.07 22.03
C VAL A 330 17.56 0.71 20.57
N ASP A 331 18.68 0.47 19.89
CA ASP A 331 18.75 0.16 18.45
C ASP A 331 19.15 -1.28 18.12
#